data_AF-A0A0G1WM77-F1
#
_entry.id   AF-A0A0G1WM77-F1
#
_cell.length_a   1.000
_cell.length_b   1.000
_cell.length_c   1.000
_cell.angle_alpha   90.00
_cell.angle_beta   90.00
_cell.angle_gamma   90.00
#
_symmetry.space_group_name_H-M   'P 1'
#
loop_
_entity.id
_entity.type
_entity.pdbx_description
1 polymer ?
#
loop_
_entity_poly.entity_id
_entity_poly.type
_entity_poly.pdbx_seq_one_letter_code
_entity_poly.pdbx_strand_id
1 'polypeptide(L)' 'MTNEKPFKEPSPEGLDEQIMALLGRLYERYAGDEIFEKLSPEIIEEWYLVETEADTGKDRQAAKEKLEAFIRKLEGLNL' A
#
# COMPACT_ATOMS: atom_id res chain seq x y z
N MET A 1 31.04 20.38 21.36
CA MET A 1 29.86 21.07 20.80
C MET A 1 29.05 20.02 20.07
N THR A 2 27.89 19.65 20.61
CA THR A 2 26.99 18.64 20.04
C THR A 2 26.29 19.23 18.84
N ASN A 3 26.70 18.83 17.63
CA ASN A 3 25.91 19.05 16.42
C ASN A 3 24.81 17.98 16.42
N GLU A 4 23.69 18.30 17.08
CA GLU A 4 22.47 17.53 16.96
C GLU A 4 22.03 17.56 15.49
N LYS A 5 22.05 16.40 14.84
CA LYS A 5 21.41 16.21 13.53
C LYS A 5 19.95 16.64 13.69
N PRO A 6 19.39 17.45 12.78
CA PRO A 6 17.97 17.74 12.84
C PRO A 6 17.22 16.41 12.70
N PHE A 7 16.42 16.06 13.71
CA PHE A 7 15.41 15.02 13.58
C PHE A 7 14.46 15.53 12.48
N LYS A 8 14.62 15.01 11.27
CA LYS A 8 13.63 15.20 10.21
C LYS A 8 12.38 14.50 10.72
N GLU A 9 11.36 15.27 11.07
CA GLU A 9 10.00 14.74 11.07
C GLU A 9 9.78 13.99 9.73
N PRO A 10 9.15 12.81 9.72
CA PRO A 10 8.88 12.11 8.47
C PRO A 10 8.07 13.05 7.59
N SER A 11 8.67 13.54 6.49
CA SER A 11 7.96 14.43 5.59
C SER A 11 6.86 13.63 4.88
N PRO A 12 5.71 14.25 4.57
CA PRO A 12 4.64 13.61 3.80
C PRO A 12 5.15 12.96 2.49
N GLU A 13 6.18 13.56 1.88
CA GLU A 13 6.83 13.05 0.66
C GLU A 13 7.35 11.61 0.83
N GLY A 14 7.86 11.27 2.03
CA GLY A 14 8.31 9.91 2.30
C GLY A 14 7.18 8.90 2.44
N LEU A 15 6.00 9.31 2.94
CA LEU A 15 4.83 8.41 3.02
C LEU A 15 4.23 8.18 1.64
N ASP A 16 4.18 9.22 0.80
CA ASP A 16 3.70 9.09 -0.58
C ASP A 16 4.59 8.16 -1.40
N GLU A 17 5.91 8.31 -1.31
CA GLU A 17 6.86 7.38 -1.96
C GLU A 17 6.68 5.93 -1.49
N GLN A 18 6.45 5.72 -0.18
CA GLN A 18 6.21 4.39 0.38
C GLN A 18 4.89 3.81 -0.12
N ILE A 19 3.81 4.60 -0.18
CA ILE A 19 2.51 4.17 -0.72
C ILE A 19 2.65 3.79 -2.20
N MET A 20 3.34 4.61 -3.00
CA MET A 20 3.57 4.31 -4.41
C MET A 20 4.40 3.04 -4.60
N ALA A 21 5.40 2.80 -3.75
CA ALA A 21 6.17 1.55 -3.78
C ALA A 21 5.31 0.32 -3.43
N LEU A 22 4.41 0.45 -2.44
CA LEU A 22 3.48 -0.61 -2.07
C LEU A 22 2.45 -0.90 -3.17
N LEU A 23 1.90 0.13 -3.81
CA LEU A 23 1.03 0.00 -4.97
C LEU A 23 1.76 -0.72 -6.11
N GLY A 24 2.99 -0.31 -6.41
CA GLY A 24 3.84 -0.97 -7.40
C GLY A 24 3.99 -2.48 -7.12
N ARG A 25 4.28 -2.85 -5.87
CA ARG A 25 4.37 -4.25 -5.45
C ARG A 25 3.03 -5.01 -5.58
N LEU A 26 1.92 -4.35 -5.25
CA LEU A 26 0.58 -4.93 -5.38
C LEU A 26 0.29 -5.28 -6.85
N TYR A 27 0.48 -4.34 -7.78
CA TYR A 27 0.23 -4.60 -9.19
C TYR A 27 1.20 -5.60 -9.80
N GLU A 28 2.50 -5.45 -9.55
CA GLU A 28 3.54 -6.33 -10.11
C GLU A 28 3.27 -7.80 -9.78
N ARG A 29 2.73 -8.06 -8.58
CA ARG A 29 2.54 -9.42 -8.08
C ARG A 29 1.14 -9.97 -8.27
N TYR A 30 0.10 -9.13 -8.28
CA TYR A 30 -1.28 -9.62 -8.21
C TYR A 30 -2.20 -9.10 -9.32
N ALA A 31 -1.76 -8.16 -10.15
CA ALA A 31 -2.59 -7.61 -11.24
C ALA A 31 -2.45 -8.34 -12.59
N GLY A 32 -1.63 -9.39 -12.65
CA GLY A 32 -1.59 -10.26 -13.82
C GLY A 32 -2.88 -11.07 -13.95
N ASP A 33 -3.41 -11.21 -15.16
CA ASP A 33 -4.70 -11.85 -15.46
C ASP A 33 -4.89 -13.19 -14.73
N GLU A 34 -3.88 -14.06 -14.74
CA GLU A 34 -3.96 -15.39 -14.09
C GLU A 34 -4.11 -15.36 -12.57
N ILE A 35 -3.59 -14.33 -11.89
CA ILE A 35 -3.69 -14.18 -10.44
C ILE A 35 -4.94 -13.39 -10.08
N PHE A 36 -5.20 -12.32 -10.82
CA PHE A 36 -6.34 -11.45 -10.59
C PHE A 36 -7.67 -12.20 -10.76
N GLU A 37 -7.79 -13.08 -11.77
CA GLU A 37 -8.98 -13.90 -12.00
C GLU A 37 -9.26 -14.93 -10.88
N LYS A 38 -8.26 -15.27 -10.06
CA LYS A 38 -8.42 -16.18 -8.90
C LYS A 38 -8.93 -15.46 -7.65
N LEU A 39 -8.93 -14.13 -7.64
CA LEU A 39 -9.39 -13.35 -6.49
C LEU A 39 -10.91 -13.47 -6.37
N SER A 40 -11.41 -13.60 -5.14
CA SER A 40 -12.85 -13.54 -4.92
C SER A 40 -13.37 -12.11 -5.16
N PRO A 41 -14.65 -11.93 -5.52
CA PRO A 41 -15.24 -10.61 -5.69
C PRO A 41 -15.03 -9.68 -4.49
N GLU A 42 -15.06 -10.22 -3.28
CA GLU A 42 -14.83 -9.46 -2.04
C GLU A 42 -13.40 -8.94 -1.94
N ILE A 43 -12.42 -9.72 -2.39
CA ILE A 43 -11.00 -9.30 -2.40
C ILE A 43 -10.77 -8.23 -3.48
N ILE A 44 -11.44 -8.34 -4.62
CA ILE A 44 -11.38 -7.34 -5.69
C ILE A 44 -12.01 -6.02 -5.21
N GLU A 45 -13.15 -6.06 -4.52
CA GLU A 45 -13.76 -4.86 -3.94
C GLU A 45 -12.85 -4.20 -2.90
N GLU A 46 -12.25 -4.99 -2.01
CA GLU A 46 -11.28 -4.49 -1.03
C GLU A 46 -10.04 -3.89 -1.69
N TRP A 47 -9.54 -4.48 -2.79
CA TRP A 47 -8.47 -3.91 -3.60
C TRP A 47 -8.81 -2.48 -4.02
N TYR A 48 -9.96 -2.28 -4.67
CA TYR A 48 -10.36 -0.96 -5.15
C TYR A 48 -10.48 0.06 -4.01
N LEU A 49 -10.94 -0.36 -2.84
CA LEU A 49 -11.05 0.50 -1.67
C LEU A 49 -9.66 0.93 -1.15
N VAL A 50 -8.72 0.00 -1.02
CA VAL A 50 -7.36 0.32 -0.54
C VAL A 50 -6.57 1.14 -1.55
N GLU A 51 -6.76 0.89 -2.86
CA GLU A 51 -6.17 1.67 -3.95
C GLU A 51 -6.71 3.11 -3.94
N THR A 52 -8.03 3.28 -3.85
CA THR A 52 -8.66 4.62 -3.77
C THR A 52 -8.15 5.39 -2.55
N GLU A 53 -7.99 4.72 -1.41
CA GLU A 53 -7.50 5.34 -0.19
C GLU A 53 -5.99 5.65 -0.26
N ALA A 54 -5.19 4.79 -0.92
CA ALA A 54 -3.79 5.05 -1.22
C ALA A 54 -3.60 6.26 -2.15
N ASP A 55 -4.50 6.47 -3.12
CA ASP A 55 -4.42 7.59 -4.07
C ASP A 55 -4.96 8.90 -3.50
N THR A 56 -6.11 8.86 -2.83
CA THR A 56 -6.89 10.06 -2.48
C THR A 56 -7.11 10.27 -0.98
N GLY A 57 -6.68 9.30 -0.16
CA GLY A 57 -6.83 9.35 1.29
C GLY A 57 -6.09 10.53 1.90
N LYS A 58 -6.78 11.27 2.77
CA LYS A 58 -6.22 12.44 3.48
C LYS A 58 -5.21 12.03 4.56
N ASP A 59 -5.41 10.87 5.17
CA ASP A 59 -4.49 10.30 6.16
C ASP A 59 -3.56 9.31 5.46
N ARG A 60 -2.36 9.79 5.12
CA ARG A 60 -1.36 9.00 4.39
C ARG A 60 -0.83 7.83 5.21
N GLN A 61 -0.71 7.99 6.53
CA GLN A 61 -0.26 6.91 7.40
C GLN A 61 -1.31 5.79 7.45
N ALA A 62 -2.59 6.15 7.62
CA ALA A 62 -3.67 5.16 7.60
C ALA A 62 -3.81 4.46 6.24
N ALA A 63 -3.67 5.21 5.14
CA ALA A 63 -3.69 4.65 3.79
C ALA A 63 -2.56 3.63 3.57
N LYS A 64 -1.34 3.97 4.00
CA LYS A 64 -0.18 3.07 3.98
C LYS A 64 -0.44 1.81 4.80
N GLU A 65 -0.92 1.94 6.03
CA GLU A 65 -1.17 0.78 6.92
C GLU A 65 -2.24 -0.17 6.36
N LYS A 66 -3.31 0.39 5.78
CA LYS A 66 -4.35 -0.39 5.11
C LYS A 66 -3.79 -1.14 3.90
N LEU A 67 -3.00 -0.48 3.06
CA LEU A 67 -2.38 -1.09 1.90
C LEU A 67 -1.39 -2.20 2.30
N GLU A 68 -0.57 -2.00 3.33
CA GLU A 68 0.32 -3.03 3.88
C GLU A 68 -0.46 -4.23 4.42
N ALA A 69 -1.56 -3.99 5.15
CA ALA A 69 -2.41 -5.05 5.67
C ALA A 69 -3.06 -5.86 4.55
N PHE A 70 -3.53 -5.19 3.49
CA PHE A 70 -4.12 -5.84 2.32
C PHE A 70 -3.11 -6.69 1.56
N ILE A 71 -1.90 -6.19 1.32
CA ILE A 71 -0.83 -6.96 0.68
C ILE A 71 -0.51 -8.22 1.51
N ARG A 72 -0.40 -8.12 2.84
CA ARG A 72 -0.18 -9.29 3.72
C ARG A 72 -1.34 -10.30 3.65
N LYS A 73 -2.58 -9.80 3.50
CA LYS A 73 -3.75 -10.66 3.31
C LYS A 73 -3.62 -11.46 2.01
N LEU A 74 -3.27 -10.81 0.91
CA LEU A 74 -3.04 -11.47 -0.39
C LEU A 74 -1.90 -12.49 -0.32
N GLU A 75 -0.82 -12.19 0.39
CA GLU A 75 0.28 -13.14 0.63
C GLU A 75 -0.18 -14.41 1.37
N GLY A 76 -1.19 -14.29 2.22
CA GLY A 76 -1.80 -15.42 2.94
C GLY A 76 -2.73 -16.29 2.08
N LEU A 77 -3.12 -15.84 0.88
CA LEU A 77 -4.05 -16.57 0.02
C LEU A 77 -3.39 -17.66 -0.83
N ASN A 78 -2.04 -17.77 -0.84
CA ASN A 78 -1.28 -18.74 -1.65
C ASN A 78 -1.71 -18.78 -3.14
N LEU A 79 -1.84 -17.59 -3.75
CA LEU A 79 -2.31 -17.39 -5.14
C LEU A 79 -1.27 -17.75 -6.21
#